data_AF-A0A972P1U6-F1
#
_entry.id   AF-A0A972P1U6-F1
#
_cell.length_a   1.000
_cell.length_b   1.000
_cell.length_c   1.000
_cell.angle_alpha   90.00
_cell.angle_beta   90.00
_cell.angle_gamma   90.00
#
_symmetry.space_group_name_H-M   'P 1'
#
loop_
_entity.id
_entity.type
_entity.pdbx_description
1 polymer ?
#
loop_
_entity_poly.entity_id
_entity_poly.type
_entity_poly.pdbx_seq_one_letter_code
_entity_poly.pdbx_strand_id
1 'polypeptide(L)'
;MIVVMVMIALLAALVAPRLFPKLGKGKQAAAKAQIELLGQALDQFRLDTGRYPTSQEGLAALTGNPGIETWEGPYLKKGVPADPWGKPYQYRIPNDQGEYDLISYGRDGSQGGEGEDKDITNAQ
;
A
#
# COMPACT_ATOMS: atom_id res chain seq x y z
N MET A 1 -5.73 2.14 45.82
CA MET A 1 -5.35 1.86 44.41
C MET A 1 -6.53 1.83 43.43
N ILE A 2 -7.80 1.72 43.87
CA ILE A 2 -8.97 1.61 42.96
C ILE A 2 -9.32 2.92 42.23
N VAL A 3 -9.23 4.07 42.91
CA VAL A 3 -9.59 5.39 42.33
C VAL A 3 -8.80 5.72 41.06
N VAL A 4 -7.52 5.38 41.02
CA VAL A 4 -6.65 5.65 39.86
C VAL A 4 -7.07 4.83 38.65
N MET A 5 -7.38 3.53 38.85
CA MET A 5 -7.88 2.68 37.76
C MET A 5 -9.20 3.18 37.20
N VAL A 6 -10.12 3.61 38.06
CA VAL A 6 -11.41 4.18 37.65
C VAL A 6 -11.20 5.48 36.85
N MET A 7 -10.30 6.34 37.30
CA MET A 7 -10.00 7.59 36.60
C MET A 7 -9.32 7.35 35.24
N ILE A 8 -8.37 6.41 35.16
CA ILE A 8 -7.72 6.01 33.90
C ILE A 8 -8.75 5.41 32.94
N ALA A 9 -9.66 4.55 33.43
CA ALA A 9 -10.71 3.96 32.60
C ALA A 9 -11.68 5.02 32.05
N LEU A 10 -12.08 6.00 32.87
CA LEU A 10 -12.91 7.13 32.45
C LEU A 10 -12.22 8.02 31.41
N LEU A 11 -10.94 8.35 31.62
CA LEU A 11 -10.17 9.12 30.65
C LEU A 11 -9.97 8.35 29.34
N ALA A 12 -9.63 7.06 29.41
CA ALA A 12 -9.51 6.22 28.23
C ALA A 12 -10.82 6.15 27.43
N ALA A 13 -11.97 6.02 28.10
CA ALA A 13 -13.28 6.00 27.45
C ALA A 13 -13.63 7.32 26.73
N LEU A 14 -13.17 8.47 27.23
CA LEU A 14 -13.45 9.77 26.63
C LEU A 14 -12.55 10.07 25.41
N VAL A 15 -11.31 9.58 25.44
CA VAL A 15 -10.27 9.94 24.45
C VAL A 15 -10.16 8.89 23.35
N ALA A 16 -10.34 7.60 23.66
CA ALA A 16 -10.19 6.51 22.69
C ALA A 16 -11.07 6.65 21.44
N PRO A 17 -12.38 6.96 21.52
CA PRO A 17 -13.24 7.10 20.34
C PRO A 17 -12.81 8.21 19.38
N ARG A 18 -12.10 9.23 19.88
CA ARG A 18 -11.62 10.37 19.08
C ARG A 18 -10.29 10.10 18.38
N LEU A 19 -9.50 9.15 18.88
CA LEU A 19 -8.19 8.80 18.32
C LEU A 19 -8.32 7.81 17.15
N PHE A 20 -9.22 6.83 17.23
CA PHE A 20 -9.38 5.80 16.20
C PHE A 20 -9.60 6.37 14.77
N PRO A 21 -10.51 7.34 14.54
CA PRO A 21 -10.73 7.88 13.19
C PRO A 21 -9.51 8.63 12.62
N LYS A 22 -8.67 9.21 13.49
CA LYS A 22 -7.45 9.93 13.06
C LYS A 22 -6.34 8.94 12.67
N LEU A 23 -6.23 7.83 13.40
CA LEU A 23 -5.31 6.75 13.07
C LEU A 23 -5.69 6.09 11.73
N GLY A 24 -6.98 5.84 11.51
CA GLY A 24 -7.48 5.31 10.24
C GLY A 24 -7.15 6.19 9.04
N LYS A 25 -7.47 7.49 9.12
CA LYS A 25 -7.11 8.45 8.06
C LYS A 25 -5.60 8.53 7.80
N GLY A 26 -4.80 8.45 8.86
CA GLY A 26 -3.33 8.43 8.74
C GLY A 26 -2.83 7.19 7.98
N LYS A 27 -3.41 6.02 8.26
CA LYS A 27 -3.10 4.79 7.52
C LYS A 27 -3.50 4.89 6.06
N GLN A 28 -4.70 5.40 5.76
CA GLN A 28 -5.13 5.56 4.36
C GLN A 28 -4.21 6.52 3.58
N ALA A 29 -3.82 7.64 4.19
CA ALA A 29 -2.88 8.58 3.58
C ALA A 29 -1.50 7.94 3.35
N ALA A 30 -1.00 7.16 4.32
CA ALA A 30 0.25 6.43 4.18
C ALA A 30 0.18 5.40 3.04
N ALA A 31 -0.95 4.68 2.91
CA ALA A 31 -1.15 3.70 1.85
C ALA A 31 -1.16 4.38 0.47
N LYS A 32 -1.80 5.55 0.34
CA LYS A 32 -1.81 6.34 -0.89
C LYS A 32 -0.39 6.80 -1.27
N ALA A 33 0.37 7.32 -0.31
CA ALA A 33 1.75 7.73 -0.54
C ALA A 33 2.65 6.54 -0.94
N GLN A 34 2.45 5.37 -0.34
CA GLN A 34 3.17 4.14 -0.72
C GLN A 34 2.80 3.68 -2.13
N ILE A 35 1.52 3.74 -2.53
CA ILE A 35 1.06 3.45 -3.89
C ILE A 35 1.72 4.39 -4.90
N GLU A 36 1.80 5.69 -4.60
CA GLU A 36 2.45 6.68 -5.47
C GLU A 36 3.94 6.38 -5.65
N LEU A 37 4.66 6.03 -4.57
CA LEU A 37 6.07 5.65 -4.63
C LEU A 37 6.29 4.35 -5.42
N LEU A 38 5.43 3.36 -5.25
CA LEU A 38 5.45 2.13 -6.03
C LEU A 38 5.13 2.41 -7.51
N GLY A 39 4.21 3.33 -7.78
CA GLY A 39 3.89 3.78 -9.12
C GLY A 39 5.10 4.42 -9.82
N GLN A 40 5.83 5.30 -9.13
CA GLN A 40 7.07 5.89 -9.66
C GLN A 40 8.12 4.81 -9.99
N ALA A 41 8.25 3.78 -9.16
CA ALA A 41 9.16 2.66 -9.42
C ALA A 41 8.72 1.83 -10.63
N LEU A 42 7.40 1.61 -10.80
CA LEU A 42 6.83 0.96 -11.98
C LEU A 42 7.06 1.77 -13.26
N ASP A 43 6.90 3.09 -13.18
CA ASP A 43 7.14 3.98 -14.32
C ASP A 43 8.62 3.97 -14.71
N GLN A 44 9.54 3.98 -13.74
CA GLN A 44 10.97 3.84 -14.01
C GLN A 44 11.30 2.49 -14.65
N PHE A 45 10.74 1.38 -14.13
CA PHE A 45 10.89 0.06 -14.75
C PHE A 45 10.45 0.08 -16.21
N ARG A 46 9.34 0.76 -16.54
CA ARG A 46 8.85 0.89 -17.90
C ARG A 46 9.74 1.76 -18.78
N LEU A 47 10.36 2.81 -18.24
CA LEU A 47 11.31 3.63 -18.99
C LEU A 47 12.52 2.82 -19.45
N ASP A 48 13.01 1.92 -18.60
CA ASP A 48 14.22 1.14 -18.89
C ASP A 48 13.92 -0.11 -19.74
N THR A 49 12.81 -0.80 -19.44
CA THR A 49 12.45 -2.09 -20.08
C THR A 49 11.44 -1.97 -21.23
N GLY A 50 10.82 -0.79 -21.38
CA GLY A 50 9.79 -0.51 -22.39
C GLY A 50 8.38 -0.99 -22.02
N ARG A 51 8.20 -1.71 -20.91
CA ARG A 51 6.90 -2.24 -20.44
C ARG A 51 6.81 -2.25 -18.93
N TYR A 52 5.61 -2.37 -18.38
CA TYR A 52 5.46 -2.67 -16.95
C TYR A 52 5.75 -4.16 -16.67
N PRO A 53 5.99 -4.56 -15.41
CA PRO A 53 6.11 -5.96 -15.02
C PRO A 53 4.84 -6.74 -15.38
N THR A 54 4.98 -7.99 -15.82
CA THR A 54 3.84 -8.86 -16.07
C THR A 54 3.18 -9.27 -14.74
N SER A 55 1.96 -9.83 -14.80
CA SER A 55 1.30 -10.37 -13.61
C SER A 55 2.09 -11.51 -12.92
N GLN A 56 2.97 -12.21 -13.66
CA GLN A 56 3.81 -13.27 -13.10
C GLN A 56 5.08 -12.72 -12.43
N GLU A 57 5.67 -11.67 -12.98
CA GLU A 57 6.82 -10.99 -12.41
C GLU A 57 6.43 -10.13 -11.19
N GLY A 58 5.28 -9.45 -11.30
CA GLY A 58 4.70 -8.62 -10.24
C GLY A 58 5.63 -7.53 -9.73
N LEU A 59 5.39 -7.08 -8.49
CA LEU A 59 6.21 -6.06 -7.84
C LEU A 59 7.63 -6.54 -7.49
N ALA A 60 7.89 -7.86 -7.55
CA ALA A 60 9.23 -8.40 -7.29
C ALA A 60 10.25 -7.93 -8.35
N ALA A 61 9.79 -7.70 -9.58
CA ALA A 61 10.60 -7.15 -10.69
C ALA A 61 11.16 -5.75 -10.40
N LEU A 62 10.57 -5.03 -9.44
CA LEU A 62 11.06 -3.73 -9.01
C LEU A 62 12.36 -3.83 -8.19
N THR A 63 12.68 -5.02 -7.69
CA THR A 63 13.87 -5.25 -6.86
C THR A 63 14.84 -6.28 -7.42
N GLY A 64 14.36 -7.26 -8.17
CA GLY A 64 15.21 -8.25 -8.82
C GLY A 64 15.01 -8.20 -10.32
N ASN A 65 16.10 -8.32 -11.07
CA ASN A 65 16.03 -8.40 -12.53
C ASN A 65 15.27 -9.69 -12.93
N PRO A 66 14.14 -9.60 -13.66
CA PRO A 66 13.40 -10.76 -14.13
C PRO A 66 14.06 -11.47 -15.34
N GLY A 67 15.27 -11.08 -15.73
CA GLY A 67 15.98 -11.59 -16.91
C GLY A 67 15.92 -10.65 -18.12
N ILE A 68 15.68 -9.35 -17.89
CA ILE A 68 15.65 -8.32 -18.92
C ILE A 68 17.02 -7.64 -18.99
N GLU A 69 17.59 -7.55 -20.18
CA GLU A 69 18.94 -6.97 -20.38
C GLU A 69 18.98 -5.47 -20.10
N THR A 70 17.92 -4.73 -20.45
CA THR A 70 17.83 -3.28 -20.25
C THR A 70 17.36 -2.87 -18.85
N TRP A 71 17.26 -3.81 -17.92
CA TRP A 71 16.86 -3.51 -16.54
C TRP A 71 18.00 -2.81 -15.80
N GLU A 72 17.75 -1.60 -15.27
CA GLU A 72 18.72 -0.79 -14.52
C GLU A 72 18.38 -0.64 -13.02
N GLY A 73 17.48 -1.49 -12.52
CA GLY A 73 17.10 -1.48 -11.11
C GLY A 73 18.27 -1.82 -10.15
N PRO A 74 17.98 -1.93 -8.83
CA PRO A 74 16.67 -1.98 -8.22
C PRO A 74 15.98 -0.61 -8.14
N TYR A 75 14.68 -0.59 -8.45
CA TYR A 75 13.83 0.60 -8.41
C TYR A 75 13.31 0.93 -7.00
N LEU A 76 13.46 -0.02 -6.06
CA LEU A 76 13.12 0.15 -4.65
C LEU A 76 14.33 -0.10 -3.75
N LYS A 77 14.55 0.79 -2.78
CA LYS A 77 15.71 0.72 -1.87
C LYS A 77 15.65 -0.42 -0.84
N LYS A 78 14.44 -0.84 -0.42
CA LYS A 78 14.24 -1.76 0.71
C LYS A 78 13.27 -2.92 0.41
N GLY A 79 12.98 -3.18 -0.87
CA GLY A 79 11.90 -4.11 -1.22
C GLY A 79 10.53 -3.44 -1.31
N VAL A 80 9.55 -4.22 -1.71
CA VAL A 80 8.15 -3.81 -1.75
C VAL A 80 7.63 -3.77 -0.31
N PRO A 81 7.21 -2.59 0.21
CA PRO A 81 6.64 -2.51 1.55
C PRO A 81 5.27 -3.20 1.59
N ALA A 82 4.90 -3.69 2.77
CA ALA A 82 3.50 -3.99 3.06
C ALA A 82 2.71 -2.69 3.25
N ASP A 83 1.41 -2.75 3.02
CA ASP A 83 0.49 -1.66 3.29
C ASP A 83 0.45 -1.30 4.80
N PRO A 84 -0.21 -0.20 5.19
CA PRO A 84 -0.30 0.23 6.60
C PRO A 84 -1.08 -0.69 7.54
N TRP A 85 -1.70 -1.75 7.00
CA TRP A 85 -2.35 -2.82 7.76
C TRP A 85 -1.54 -4.13 7.73
N GLY A 86 -0.36 -4.13 7.12
CA GLY A 86 0.56 -5.26 7.05
C GLY A 86 0.24 -6.27 5.95
N LYS A 87 -0.61 -5.90 4.98
CA LYS A 87 -0.98 -6.76 3.84
C LYS A 87 -0.15 -6.40 2.61
N PRO A 88 0.10 -7.36 1.70
CA PRO A 88 0.79 -7.06 0.44
C PRO A 88 -0.11 -6.22 -0.48
N TYR A 89 0.52 -5.31 -1.22
CA TYR A 89 -0.12 -4.61 -2.33
C TYR A 89 -0.46 -5.58 -3.46
N GLN A 90 -1.64 -5.42 -4.04
CA GLN A 90 -2.07 -6.17 -5.19
C GLN A 90 -1.76 -5.42 -6.46
N TYR A 91 -0.90 -6.02 -7.28
CA TYR A 91 -0.55 -5.53 -8.60
C TYR A 91 -1.27 -6.35 -9.66
N ARG A 92 -1.92 -5.68 -10.60
CA ARG A 92 -2.51 -6.32 -11.78
C ARG A 92 -2.21 -5.49 -13.02
N ILE A 93 -2.02 -6.18 -14.13
CA ILE A 93 -1.92 -5.54 -15.43
C ILE A 93 -2.81 -6.32 -16.42
N PRO A 94 -3.87 -5.70 -16.97
CA PRO A 94 -4.79 -6.38 -17.87
C PRO A 94 -4.16 -6.69 -19.24
N ASN A 95 -3.17 -5.91 -19.66
CA ASN A 95 -2.45 -6.06 -20.94
C ASN A 95 -1.03 -5.47 -20.83
N ASP A 96 -0.05 -6.08 -21.49
CA ASP A 96 1.40 -5.73 -21.40
C ASP A 96 1.77 -4.29 -21.84
N GLN A 97 0.78 -3.50 -22.28
CA GLN A 97 0.93 -2.11 -22.73
C GLN A 97 -0.07 -1.14 -22.07
N GLY A 98 -0.95 -1.60 -21.19
CA GLY A 98 -1.98 -0.75 -20.58
C GLY A 98 -1.62 -0.19 -19.21
N GLU A 99 -2.61 0.45 -18.61
CA GLU A 99 -2.54 0.97 -17.25
C GLU A 99 -2.49 -0.21 -16.25
N TYR A 100 -1.62 -0.10 -15.25
CA TYR A 100 -1.59 -1.05 -14.15
C TYR A 100 -2.58 -0.65 -13.07
N ASP A 101 -3.08 -1.65 -12.35
CA ASP A 101 -3.82 -1.45 -11.11
C ASP A 101 -2.92 -1.79 -9.93
N LEU A 102 -2.77 -0.83 -9.01
CA LEU A 102 -2.11 -1.05 -7.73
C LEU A 102 -3.12 -0.79 -6.61
N ILE A 103 -3.41 -1.83 -5.83
CA ILE A 103 -4.53 -1.84 -4.89
C ILE A 103 -4.06 -2.27 -3.49
N SER A 104 -4.53 -1.54 -2.49
CA SER A 104 -4.53 -1.93 -1.07
C SER A 104 -5.98 -2.09 -0.63
N TYR A 105 -6.38 -3.30 -0.26
CA TYR A 105 -7.74 -3.65 0.21
C TYR A 105 -8.05 -3.18 1.64
N GLY A 106 -7.41 -2.10 2.09
CA GLY A 106 -7.58 -1.58 3.43
C GLY A 106 -7.37 -2.61 4.55
N ARG A 107 -8.03 -2.35 5.69
CA ARG A 107 -7.90 -3.15 6.90
C ARG A 107 -8.49 -4.55 6.78
N ASP A 108 -9.62 -4.71 6.09
CA ASP A 108 -10.29 -6.00 5.95
C ASP A 108 -9.55 -6.93 4.96
N GLY A 109 -8.80 -6.37 4.02
CA GLY A 109 -8.07 -7.13 2.99
C GLY A 109 -8.99 -7.71 1.93
N SER A 110 -10.22 -7.20 1.82
CA SER A 110 -11.21 -7.64 0.85
C SER A 110 -11.60 -6.50 -0.08
N GLN A 111 -12.11 -6.83 -1.27
CA GLN A 111 -12.55 -5.80 -2.20
C GLN A 111 -13.78 -5.06 -1.66
N GLY A 112 -13.75 -3.73 -1.75
CA GLY A 112 -14.84 -2.84 -1.36
C GLY A 112 -14.57 -2.13 -0.04
N GLY A 113 -15.52 -2.23 0.88
CA GLY A 113 -15.42 -1.65 2.22
C GLY A 113 -15.66 -0.13 2.31
N GLU A 114 -15.81 0.34 3.55
CA GLU A 114 -15.97 1.75 3.90
C GLU A 114 -15.02 2.13 5.03
N GLY A 115 -14.74 3.43 5.20
CA GLY A 115 -13.81 3.88 6.23
C GLY A 115 -12.43 3.25 6.03
N GLU A 116 -11.87 2.62 7.05
CA GLU A 116 -10.56 1.94 6.99
C GLU A 116 -10.54 0.66 6.14
N ASP A 117 -11.71 0.10 5.85
CA ASP A 117 -11.85 -1.09 5.02
C ASP A 117 -11.95 -0.72 3.54
N LYS A 118 -12.03 0.58 3.21
CA LYS A 118 -12.13 1.06 1.83
C LYS A 118 -10.85 0.79 1.05
N ASP A 119 -11.02 0.21 -0.14
CA ASP A 119 -9.96 0.05 -1.15
C ASP A 119 -9.28 1.39 -1.52
N ILE A 120 -7.95 1.33 -1.56
CA ILE A 120 -7.08 2.42 -1.99
C ILE A 120 -6.36 1.97 -3.25
N THR A 121 -6.51 2.76 -4.32
CA THR A 121 -6.00 2.43 -5.65
C THR A 121 -5.14 3.56 -6.20
N ASN A 122 -4.34 3.28 -7.22
CA ASN A 122 -3.58 4.30 -7.96
C ASN A 122 -4.47 5.27 -8.77
N ALA A 123 -5.72 4.89 -9.05
CA ALA A 123 -6.68 5.71 -9.80
C ALA A 123 -7.51 6.70 -8.93
N GLN A 124 -7.18 6.83 -7.63
CA GLN A 124 -7.91 7.66 -6.64
C GLN A 124 -7.21 8.98 -6.27
#